data_AF-A0A1A2WGA4-F1
#
_entry.id   AF-A0A1A2WGA4-F1
#
_cell.length_a   1.000
_cell.length_b   1.000
_cell.length_c   1.000
_cell.angle_alpha   90.00
_cell.angle_beta   90.00
_cell.angle_gamma   90.00
#
_symmetry.space_group_name_H-M   'P 1'
#
loop_
_entity.id
_entity.type
_entity.pdbx_description
1 polymer ?
#
loop_
_entity_poly.entity_id
_entity_poly.type
_entity_poly.pdbx_seq_one_letter_code
_entity_poly.pdbx_strand_id
1 'polypeptide(L)'
;MAEPIRVVPAHLRQAAAHHQETSDYLRTVPSSHAAIQESLDSLGPIFGELREAGRDLLELRRQCYEQQADDHADMAEKLGISAAAWEQHEQDAARDFGGIIDGGR
;
A
#
# COMPACT_ATOMS: atom_id res chain seq x y z
N MET A 1 -7.85 28.27 7.39
CA MET A 1 -8.54 27.46 8.43
C MET A 1 -8.75 26.08 7.83
N ALA A 2 -8.18 25.04 8.43
CA ALA A 2 -8.37 23.67 7.95
C ALA A 2 -9.77 23.20 8.36
N GLU A 3 -10.49 22.57 7.43
CA GLU A 3 -11.77 21.92 7.72
C GLU A 3 -11.59 20.82 8.76
N PRO A 4 -12.54 20.62 9.70
CA PRO A 4 -12.50 19.50 10.61
C PRO A 4 -12.58 18.21 9.79
N ILE A 5 -11.53 17.39 9.87
CA ILE A 5 -11.50 16.10 9.20
C ILE A 5 -12.60 15.22 9.81
N ARG A 6 -13.70 15.05 9.09
CA ARG A 6 -14.70 14.02 9.40
C ARG A 6 -14.14 12.67 8.96
N VAL A 7 -13.38 12.05 9.86
CA VAL A 7 -12.89 10.69 9.66
C VAL A 7 -14.05 9.73 9.84
N VAL A 8 -14.38 8.99 8.78
CA VAL A 8 -15.30 7.84 8.85
C VAL A 8 -14.43 6.59 8.82
N PRO A 9 -14.35 5.78 9.90
CA PRO A 9 -13.50 4.60 9.96
C PRO A 9 -13.70 3.63 8.78
N ALA A 10 -14.93 3.54 8.26
CA ALA A 10 -15.23 2.75 7.05
C ALA A 10 -14.47 3.25 5.81
N HIS A 11 -14.32 4.57 5.62
CA HIS A 11 -13.53 5.11 4.51
C HIS A 11 -12.04 4.84 4.66
N LEU A 12 -11.51 4.89 5.90
CA LEU A 12 -10.12 4.53 6.16
C LEU A 12 -9.86 3.04 5.85
N ARG A 13 -10.77 2.15 6.22
CA ARG A 13 -10.68 0.72 5.86
C ARG A 13 -10.78 0.47 4.37
N GLN A 14 -11.67 1.19 3.68
CA GLN A 14 -11.79 1.09 2.22
C GLN A 14 -10.50 1.53 1.53
N ALA A 15 -9.91 2.65 1.98
CA ALA A 15 -8.63 3.11 1.47
C ALA A 15 -7.51 2.09 1.78
N ALA A 16 -7.48 1.53 3.00
CA ALA A 16 -6.53 0.49 3.37
C ALA A 16 -6.63 -0.74 2.45
N ALA A 17 -7.84 -1.22 2.17
CA ALA A 17 -8.07 -2.34 1.26
C ALA A 17 -7.56 -2.05 -0.17
N HIS A 18 -7.80 -0.85 -0.67
CA HIS A 18 -7.30 -0.45 -2.00
C HIS A 18 -5.77 -0.35 -2.04
N HIS A 19 -5.14 0.16 -0.98
CA HIS A 19 -3.68 0.17 -0.87
C HIS A 19 -3.11 -1.26 -0.81
N GLN A 20 -3.74 -2.17 -0.08
CA GLN A 20 -3.34 -3.58 -0.01
C GLN A 20 -3.46 -4.25 -1.39
N GLU A 21 -4.59 -4.09 -2.09
CA GLU A 21 -4.80 -4.62 -3.44
C GLU A 21 -3.74 -4.10 -4.43
N THR A 22 -3.41 -2.80 -4.35
CA THR A 22 -2.37 -2.19 -5.19
C THR A 22 -1.00 -2.79 -4.88
N SER A 23 -0.64 -2.93 -3.61
CA SER A 23 0.58 -3.59 -3.17
C SER A 23 0.68 -5.01 -3.76
N ASP A 24 -0.38 -5.80 -3.63
CA ASP A 24 -0.42 -7.18 -4.10
C ASP A 24 -0.30 -7.26 -5.62
N TYR A 25 -0.99 -6.37 -6.34
CA TYR A 25 -0.86 -6.24 -7.80
C TYR A 25 0.59 -5.92 -8.20
N LEU A 26 1.21 -4.91 -7.59
CA LEU A 26 2.56 -4.47 -7.93
C LEU A 26 3.59 -5.60 -7.73
N ARG A 27 3.42 -6.45 -6.70
CA ARG A 27 4.27 -7.63 -6.48
C ARG A 27 4.17 -8.68 -7.60
N THR A 28 3.10 -8.69 -8.38
CA THR A 28 2.97 -9.63 -9.51
C THR A 28 3.66 -9.15 -10.79
N VAL A 29 3.87 -7.84 -10.95
CA VAL A 29 4.36 -7.23 -12.20
C VAL A 29 5.74 -7.78 -12.64
N PRO A 30 6.73 -7.96 -11.74
CA PRO A 30 8.04 -8.49 -12.12
C PRO A 30 8.04 -9.92 -12.67
N SER A 31 6.96 -10.69 -12.52
CA SER A 31 6.86 -12.06 -13.06
C SER A 31 7.04 -12.13 -14.59
N SER A 32 6.70 -11.04 -15.28
CA SER A 32 6.88 -10.90 -16.73
C SER A 32 8.32 -10.61 -17.17
N HIS A 33 9.21 -10.20 -16.25
CA HIS A 33 10.58 -9.79 -16.58
C HIS A 33 11.40 -10.96 -17.15
N ALA A 34 11.13 -12.20 -16.76
CA ALA A 34 11.85 -13.37 -17.27
C ALA A 34 11.67 -13.55 -18.79
N ALA A 35 10.45 -13.39 -19.30
CA ALA A 35 10.17 -13.49 -20.74
C ALA A 35 10.81 -12.33 -21.54
N ILE A 36 10.88 -11.13 -20.95
CA ILE A 36 11.58 -9.98 -21.55
C ILE A 36 13.08 -10.24 -21.59
N GLN A 37 13.67 -10.78 -20.51
CA GLN A 37 15.08 -11.14 -20.45
C GLN A 37 15.43 -12.23 -21.47
N GLU A 38 14.59 -13.24 -21.64
CA GLU A 38 14.76 -14.27 -22.68
C GLU A 38 14.75 -13.65 -24.09
N SER A 39 13.84 -12.72 -24.34
CA SER A 39 13.78 -11.99 -25.62
C SER A 39 15.07 -11.19 -25.87
N LEU A 40 15.60 -10.51 -24.84
CA LEU A 40 16.89 -9.79 -24.93
C LEU A 40 18.05 -10.77 -25.16
N ASP A 41 18.07 -11.89 -24.47
CA ASP A 41 19.13 -12.89 -24.58
C ASP A 41 19.13 -13.62 -25.93
N SER A 42 18.01 -13.61 -26.65
CA SER A 42 17.94 -14.10 -28.04
C SER A 42 18.63 -13.19 -29.06
N LEU A 43 18.97 -11.95 -28.67
CA LEU A 43 19.66 -11.01 -29.56
C LEU A 43 21.11 -11.46 -29.81
N GLY A 44 21.52 -11.40 -31.08
CA GLY A 44 22.87 -11.74 -31.49
C GLY A 44 23.96 -10.88 -30.82
N PRO A 45 25.24 -11.29 -30.89
CA PRO A 45 26.34 -10.69 -30.12
C PRO A 45 26.59 -9.20 -30.39
N ILE A 46 26.16 -8.66 -31.54
CA ILE A 46 26.26 -7.23 -31.86
C ILE A 46 25.46 -6.36 -30.88
N PHE A 47 24.43 -6.92 -30.23
CA PHE A 47 23.56 -6.22 -29.28
C PHE A 47 23.97 -6.43 -27.81
N GLY A 48 25.22 -6.81 -27.54
CA GLY A 48 25.69 -7.08 -26.17
C GLY A 48 25.44 -5.93 -25.19
N GLU A 49 25.75 -4.69 -25.58
CA GLU A 49 25.50 -3.50 -24.74
C GLU A 49 24.00 -3.29 -24.45
N LEU A 50 23.14 -3.54 -25.44
CA LEU A 50 21.69 -3.45 -25.29
C LEU A 50 21.16 -4.53 -24.33
N ARG A 51 21.73 -5.74 -24.36
CA ARG A 51 21.35 -6.83 -23.45
C ARG A 51 21.68 -6.49 -22.00
N GLU A 52 22.87 -5.98 -21.75
CA GLU A 52 23.28 -5.55 -20.40
C GLU A 52 22.42 -4.37 -19.91
N ALA A 53 22.24 -3.34 -20.73
CA ALA A 53 21.38 -2.20 -20.39
C ALA A 53 19.92 -2.63 -20.12
N GLY A 54 19.42 -3.61 -20.89
CA GLY A 54 18.09 -4.18 -20.68
C GLY A 54 17.97 -4.94 -19.35
N ARG A 55 19.00 -5.72 -18.97
CA ARG A 55 19.05 -6.41 -17.69
C ARG A 55 19.07 -5.43 -16.51
N ASP A 56 19.92 -4.41 -16.58
CA ASP A 56 20.00 -3.36 -15.57
C ASP A 56 18.67 -2.61 -15.41
N LEU A 57 18.01 -2.30 -16.53
CA LEU A 57 16.69 -1.66 -16.52
C LEU A 57 15.61 -2.55 -15.89
N LEU A 58 15.58 -3.85 -16.21
CA LEU A 58 14.61 -4.79 -15.62
C LEU A 58 14.81 -4.93 -14.11
N GLU A 59 16.06 -4.93 -13.65
CA GLU A 59 16.39 -4.98 -12.23
C GLU A 59 15.98 -3.69 -11.51
N LEU A 60 16.27 -2.52 -12.09
CA LEU A 60 15.80 -1.24 -11.55
C LEU A 60 14.27 -1.19 -11.47
N ARG A 61 13.57 -1.66 -12.50
CA ARG A 61 12.10 -1.73 -12.50
C ARG A 61 11.57 -2.68 -11.43
N ARG A 62 12.20 -3.82 -11.22
CA ARG A 62 11.83 -4.77 -10.16
C ARG A 62 11.90 -4.09 -8.79
N GLN A 63 13.04 -3.47 -8.48
CA GLN A 63 13.25 -2.75 -7.21
C GLN A 63 12.24 -1.62 -7.01
N CYS A 64 11.92 -0.87 -8.08
CA CYS A 64 10.94 0.20 -8.03
C CYS A 64 9.52 -0.32 -7.70
N TYR A 65 9.10 -1.43 -8.32
CA TYR A 65 7.79 -2.03 -8.01
C TYR A 65 7.74 -2.63 -6.61
N GLU A 66 8.83 -3.25 -6.14
CA GLU A 66 8.92 -3.77 -4.77
C GLU A 66 8.82 -2.66 -3.74
N GLN A 67 9.57 -1.56 -3.91
CA GLN A 67 9.48 -0.41 -3.02
C GLN A 67 8.07 0.19 -2.99
N GLN A 68 7.44 0.36 -4.16
CA GLN A 68 6.07 0.87 -4.21
C GLN A 68 5.08 -0.09 -3.55
N ALA A 69 5.24 -1.40 -3.74
CA ALA A 69 4.38 -2.37 -3.07
C ALA A 69 4.52 -2.28 -1.54
N ASP A 70 5.74 -2.13 -1.03
CA ASP A 70 6.00 -1.99 0.39
C ASP A 70 5.42 -0.68 0.95
N ASP A 71 5.57 0.44 0.24
CA ASP A 71 4.98 1.73 0.61
C ASP A 71 3.44 1.66 0.66
N HIS A 72 2.83 0.96 -0.31
CA HIS A 72 1.39 0.72 -0.33
C HIS A 72 0.94 -0.18 0.83
N ALA A 73 1.68 -1.24 1.15
CA ALA A 73 1.38 -2.11 2.29
C ALA A 73 1.46 -1.36 3.63
N ASP A 74 2.51 -0.55 3.82
CA ASP A 74 2.67 0.31 5.01
C ASP A 74 1.53 1.34 5.13
N MET A 75 1.09 1.93 4.02
CA MET A 75 -0.07 2.83 4.03
C MET A 75 -1.36 2.09 4.42
N ALA A 76 -1.58 0.88 3.90
CA ALA A 76 -2.74 0.06 4.24
C ALA A 76 -2.77 -0.25 5.75
N GLU A 77 -1.63 -0.64 6.32
CA GLU A 77 -1.49 -0.89 7.75
C GLU A 77 -1.80 0.36 8.58
N LYS A 78 -1.20 1.50 8.25
CA LYS A 78 -1.40 2.77 8.97
C LYS A 78 -2.85 3.23 8.94
N LEU A 79 -3.53 3.09 7.79
CA LEU A 79 -4.94 3.40 7.66
C LEU A 79 -5.81 2.46 8.51
N GLY A 80 -5.49 1.17 8.55
CA GLY A 80 -6.15 0.19 9.40
C GLY A 80 -6.01 0.50 10.89
N ILE A 81 -4.78 0.81 11.34
CA ILE A 81 -4.50 1.23 12.72
C ILE A 81 -5.28 2.50 13.06
N SER A 82 -5.28 3.49 12.17
CA SER A 82 -5.98 4.76 12.38
C SER A 82 -7.50 4.56 12.50
N ALA A 83 -8.08 3.68 11.69
CA ALA A 83 -9.51 3.34 11.77
C ALA A 83 -9.86 2.70 13.13
N ALA A 84 -9.04 1.75 13.59
CA ALA A 84 -9.22 1.08 14.87
C ALA A 84 -9.08 2.04 16.06
N ALA A 85 -8.07 2.92 16.03
CA ALA A 85 -7.86 3.92 17.07
C ALA A 85 -9.04 4.90 17.19
N TRP A 86 -9.60 5.33 16.05
CA TRP A 86 -10.76 6.22 16.05
C TRP A 86 -12.00 5.56 16.66
N GLU A 87 -12.28 4.31 16.30
CA GLU A 87 -13.43 3.59 16.86
C GLU A 87 -13.29 3.32 18.36
N GLN A 88 -12.07 3.02 18.82
CA GLN A 88 -11.79 2.87 20.24
C GLN A 88 -12.09 4.18 20.99
N HIS A 89 -11.62 5.32 20.46
CA HIS A 89 -11.88 6.63 21.04
C HIS A 89 -13.38 6.95 21.12
N GLU A 90 -14.14 6.67 20.05
CA GLU A 90 -15.60 6.89 20.05
C GLU A 90 -16.33 5.99 21.04
N GLN A 91 -15.91 4.73 21.20
CA GLN A 91 -16.49 3.82 22.18
C GLN A 91 -16.17 4.25 23.62
N ASP A 92 -14.94 4.68 23.88
CA ASP A 92 -14.51 5.16 25.19
C ASP A 92 -15.31 6.42 25.58
N ALA A 93 -15.42 7.39 24.68
CA ALA A 93 -16.22 8.59 24.89
C ALA A 93 -17.70 8.27 25.14
N ALA A 94 -18.30 7.34 24.38
CA ALA A 94 -19.67 6.92 24.57
C ALA A 94 -19.90 6.27 25.95
N ARG A 95 -18.94 5.46 26.43
CA ARG A 95 -19.00 4.87 27.78
C ARG A 95 -18.89 5.92 28.87
N ASP A 96 -17.97 6.88 28.73
CA ASP A 96 -17.80 7.96 29.69
C ASP A 96 -19.06 8.84 29.78
N PHE A 97 -19.66 9.20 28.64
CA PHE A 97 -20.92 9.94 28.62
C PHE A 97 -22.09 9.16 29.23
N GLY A 98 -22.19 7.86 28.98
CA GLY A 98 -23.20 7.00 29.62
C GLY A 98 -23.05 6.97 31.15
N GLY A 99 -21.82 6.84 31.64
CA GLY A 99 -21.53 6.84 33.08
C GLY A 99 -21.89 8.15 33.79
N ILE A 100 -21.74 9.30 33.12
CA ILE A 100 -22.17 10.61 33.65
C ILE A 100 -23.70 10.68 33.80
N ILE A 101 -24.45 10.14 32.85
CA ILE A 101 -25.92 10.13 32.89
C ILE A 101 -26.42 9.21 34.00
N ASP A 102 -25.80 8.06 34.20
CA ASP A 102 -26.21 7.08 35.21
C ASP A 102 -25.79 7.44 36.64
N GLY A 103 -24.68 8.17 36.82
CA GLY A 103 -24.20 8.65 38.13
C GLY A 103 -24.91 9.88 38.68
N GLY A 104 -25.85 10.46 37.93
CA GLY A 104 -26.61 11.66 38.30
C GLY A 104 -27.96 11.40 38.99
N ARG A 105 -28.23 10.18 39.46
CA ARG A 105 -29.50 9.78 40.07
C ARG A 105 -29.40 9.47 41.57
#